data_AF-A0A9W9D452-F1
#
_entry.id   AF-A0A9W9D452-F1
#
_cell.length_a   1.000
_cell.length_b   1.000
_cell.length_c   1.000
_cell.angle_alpha   90.00
_cell.angle_beta   90.00
_cell.angle_gamma   90.00
#
_symmetry.space_group_name_H-M   'P 1'
#
loop_
_entity.id
_entity.type
_entity.pdbx_description
1 polymer ?
#
loop_
_entity_poly.entity_id
_entity_poly.type
_entity_poly.pdbx_seq_one_letter_code
_entity_poly.pdbx_strand_id
1 'polypeptide(L)'
;MSVPSYGAMPLSKMFLLVRILQALCMVIVIGICSNFVQMINVMGAEPPKEFVGTLSVTCIATLYIMVSVGYYYSFANLGLLVMAGIDSMLLIAFIVCAVTLGKPMSYLNCYVIGKSSYEVDAANAYAFVTSATQNMKDWTGSSVWNWAGATKTNCFQGKTIWGLSIALCILFTTSCALLPTLWYKNKKATPAPKSVEEA
;
A
#
# COMPACT_ATOMS: atom_id res chain seq x y z
N MET A 1 -2.96 -26.05 -11.41
CA MET A 1 -4.04 -25.51 -12.29
C MET A 1 -3.42 -24.55 -13.29
N SER A 2 -3.80 -24.61 -14.56
CA SER A 2 -3.30 -23.68 -15.59
C SER A 2 -3.84 -22.27 -15.35
N VAL A 3 -3.02 -21.26 -15.64
CA VAL A 3 -3.42 -19.84 -15.47
C VAL A 3 -4.50 -19.49 -16.51
N PRO A 4 -5.67 -18.96 -16.08
CA PRO A 4 -6.74 -18.52 -16.99
C PRO A 4 -6.24 -17.50 -18.03
N SER A 5 -6.41 -17.77 -19.33
CA SER A 5 -5.88 -16.91 -20.39
C SER A 5 -6.73 -15.65 -20.66
N TYR A 6 -8.04 -15.68 -20.41
CA TYR A 6 -9.00 -14.57 -20.65
C TYR A 6 -8.82 -13.87 -22.02
N GLY A 7 -8.44 -14.61 -23.07
CA GLY A 7 -8.15 -14.06 -24.40
C GLY A 7 -6.89 -13.18 -24.49
N ALA A 8 -6.10 -13.06 -23.42
CA ALA A 8 -4.88 -12.26 -23.35
C ALA A 8 -3.87 -12.84 -22.34
N MET A 9 -3.21 -13.94 -22.73
CA MET A 9 -2.24 -14.66 -21.89
C MET A 9 -1.14 -13.79 -21.23
N PRO A 10 -0.50 -12.80 -21.89
CA PRO A 10 0.52 -11.99 -21.22
C PRO A 10 -0.08 -11.08 -20.13
N LEU A 11 -1.30 -10.58 -20.35
CA LEU A 11 -1.98 -9.66 -19.43
C LEU A 11 -2.46 -10.38 -18.17
N SER A 12 -2.95 -11.60 -18.34
CA SER A 12 -3.33 -12.51 -17.26
C SER A 12 -2.14 -12.87 -16.35
N LYS A 13 -0.98 -13.20 -16.94
CA LYS A 13 0.24 -13.47 -16.18
C LYS A 13 0.76 -12.24 -15.42
N MET A 14 0.68 -11.06 -16.02
CA MET A 14 1.05 -9.80 -15.36
C MET A 14 0.15 -9.51 -14.15
N PHE A 15 -1.16 -9.74 -14.26
CA PHE A 15 -2.08 -9.60 -13.12
C PHE A 15 -1.70 -10.51 -11.96
N LEU A 16 -1.38 -11.79 -12.23
CA LEU A 16 -0.97 -12.73 -11.20
C LEU A 16 0.37 -12.34 -10.54
N LEU A 17 1.32 -11.82 -11.31
CA LEU A 17 2.58 -11.28 -10.78
C LEU A 17 2.31 -10.09 -9.85
N VAL A 18 1.49 -9.13 -10.30
CA VAL A 18 1.10 -7.96 -9.48
C VAL A 18 0.47 -8.40 -8.17
N ARG A 19 -0.41 -9.40 -8.18
CA ARG A 19 -1.03 -9.94 -6.95
C ARG A 19 -0.01 -10.55 -5.99
N ILE A 20 0.96 -11.30 -6.49
CA ILE A 20 2.04 -11.86 -5.67
C ILE A 20 2.86 -10.73 -5.04
N LEU A 21 3.23 -9.72 -5.82
CA LEU A 21 4.02 -8.60 -5.32
C LEU A 21 3.24 -7.76 -4.30
N GLN A 22 1.94 -7.54 -4.52
CA GLN A 22 1.05 -6.91 -3.53
C GLN A 22 1.04 -7.70 -2.22
N ALA A 23 0.87 -9.03 -2.28
CA ALA A 23 0.86 -9.88 -1.09
C ALA A 23 2.19 -9.79 -0.31
N LEU A 24 3.33 -9.84 -1.01
CA LEU A 24 4.65 -9.72 -0.39
C LEU A 24 4.84 -8.37 0.30
N CYS A 25 4.49 -7.26 -0.38
CA CYS A 25 4.58 -5.93 0.21
C CYS A 25 3.72 -5.80 1.47
N MET A 26 2.50 -6.34 1.45
CA MET A 26 1.60 -6.28 2.61
C MET A 26 2.10 -7.11 3.80
N VAL A 27 2.67 -8.30 3.56
CA VAL A 27 3.26 -9.13 4.63
C VAL A 27 4.41 -8.39 5.32
N ILE A 28 5.26 -7.70 4.55
CA ILE A 28 6.35 -6.90 5.10
C ILE A 28 5.80 -5.74 5.95
N VAL A 29 4.78 -5.01 5.44
CA VAL A 29 4.14 -3.92 6.19
C VAL A 29 3.52 -4.43 7.50
N ILE A 30 2.81 -5.56 7.48
CA ILE A 30 2.24 -6.18 8.69
C ILE A 30 3.35 -6.53 9.69
N GLY A 31 4.45 -7.13 9.22
CA GLY A 31 5.57 -7.51 10.08
C GLY A 31 6.21 -6.32 10.80
N ILE A 32 6.48 -5.22 10.07
CA ILE A 32 7.09 -4.03 10.67
C ILE A 32 6.09 -3.29 11.57
N CYS A 33 4.83 -3.11 11.12
CA CYS A 33 3.82 -2.41 11.91
C CYS A 33 3.45 -3.15 13.21
N SER A 34 3.35 -4.48 13.17
CA SER A 34 3.07 -5.28 14.39
C SER A 34 4.20 -5.17 15.41
N ASN A 35 5.45 -5.15 14.95
CA ASN A 35 6.61 -4.93 15.82
C ASN A 35 6.56 -3.55 16.47
N PHE A 36 6.26 -2.49 15.71
CA PHE A 36 6.07 -1.15 16.27
C PHE A 36 4.97 -1.10 17.33
N VAL A 37 3.80 -1.68 17.06
CA VAL A 37 2.70 -1.71 18.04
C VAL A 37 3.12 -2.42 19.32
N GLN A 38 3.84 -3.55 19.22
CA GLN A 38 4.38 -4.23 20.40
C GLN A 38 5.38 -3.36 21.19
N MET A 39 6.37 -2.76 20.51
CA MET A 39 7.38 -1.92 21.18
C MET A 39 6.75 -0.71 21.88
N ILE A 40 5.77 -0.06 21.26
CA ILE A 40 5.07 1.10 21.82
C ILE A 40 4.28 0.70 23.07
N ASN A 41 3.55 -0.42 22.98
CA ASN A 41 2.74 -0.91 24.09
C ASN A 41 3.59 -1.35 25.29
N VAL A 42 4.75 -1.96 25.05
CA VAL A 42 5.71 -2.33 26.11
C VAL A 42 6.25 -1.10 26.85
N MET A 43 6.35 0.05 26.18
CA MET A 43 6.75 1.32 26.80
C MET A 43 5.61 2.07 27.49
N GLY A 44 4.40 1.48 27.55
CA GLY A 44 3.25 2.08 28.24
C GLY A 44 2.67 3.32 27.54
N ALA A 45 2.96 3.50 26.24
CA ALA A 45 2.42 4.58 25.43
C ALA A 45 1.35 4.05 24.46
N GLU A 46 0.39 4.90 24.09
CA GLU A 46 -0.60 4.54 23.07
C GLU A 46 0.02 4.60 21.66
N PRO A 47 -0.18 3.56 20.82
CA PRO A 47 0.37 3.54 19.48
C PRO A 47 -0.28 4.63 18.60
N PRO A 48 0.50 5.29 17.72
CA PRO A 48 -0.04 6.26 16.78
C PRO A 48 -1.16 5.67 15.91
N LYS A 49 -2.25 6.42 15.79
CA LYS A 49 -3.48 5.99 15.09
C LYS A 49 -3.22 5.67 13.62
N GLU A 50 -2.22 6.29 13.03
CA GLU A 50 -1.80 6.13 11.65
C GLU A 50 -1.17 4.75 11.40
N PHE A 51 -0.33 4.26 12.32
CA PHE A 51 0.25 2.91 12.22
C PHE A 51 -0.79 1.83 12.47
N VAL A 52 -1.67 2.03 13.46
CA VAL A 52 -2.78 1.11 13.74
C VAL A 52 -3.76 1.06 12.57
N GLY A 53 -4.10 2.23 12.00
CA GLY A 53 -4.94 2.34 10.82
C GLY A 53 -4.34 1.62 9.61
N THR A 54 -3.06 1.88 9.31
CA THR A 54 -2.33 1.22 8.22
C THR A 54 -2.29 -0.30 8.41
N LEU A 55 -2.02 -0.77 9.63
CA LEU A 55 -2.02 -2.20 9.96
C LEU A 55 -3.40 -2.83 9.70
N SER A 56 -4.48 -2.20 10.18
CA SER A 56 -5.85 -2.70 10.01
C SER A 56 -6.25 -2.83 8.53
N VAL A 57 -5.99 -1.79 7.73
CA VAL A 57 -6.26 -1.77 6.29
C VAL A 57 -5.44 -2.85 5.58
N THR A 58 -4.17 -2.99 5.94
CA THR A 58 -3.27 -3.97 5.31
C THR A 58 -3.69 -5.41 5.62
N CYS A 59 -4.17 -5.69 6.84
CA CYS A 59 -4.71 -7.01 7.19
C CYS A 59 -5.96 -7.36 6.36
N ILE A 60 -6.92 -6.44 6.25
CA ILE A 60 -8.13 -6.64 5.44
C ILE A 60 -7.77 -6.82 3.96
N ALA A 61 -6.87 -5.98 3.44
CA ALA A 61 -6.39 -6.09 2.07
C ALA A 61 -5.69 -7.44 1.81
N THR A 62 -4.92 -7.95 2.77
CA THR A 62 -4.23 -9.26 2.66
C THR A 62 -5.23 -10.40 2.53
N LEU A 63 -6.28 -10.42 3.36
CA LEU A 63 -7.36 -11.41 3.26
C LEU A 63 -8.07 -11.32 1.90
N TYR A 64 -8.36 -10.10 1.45
CA TYR A 64 -8.95 -9.89 0.13
C TYR A 64 -8.06 -10.41 -1.00
N ILE A 65 -6.74 -10.16 -0.98
CA ILE A 65 -5.84 -10.68 -2.02
C ILE A 65 -5.83 -12.22 -2.01
N MET A 66 -5.89 -12.87 -0.86
CA MET A 66 -5.97 -14.34 -0.80
C MET A 66 -7.24 -14.88 -1.47
N VAL A 67 -8.38 -14.26 -1.17
CA VAL A 67 -9.68 -14.62 -1.76
C VAL A 67 -9.75 -14.26 -3.25
N SER A 68 -9.10 -13.16 -3.64
CA SER A 68 -9.02 -12.66 -5.03
C SER A 68 -8.47 -13.68 -6.00
N VAL A 69 -7.48 -14.45 -5.56
CA VAL A 69 -6.83 -15.48 -6.35
C VAL A 69 -7.81 -16.62 -6.61
N GLY A 70 -8.57 -17.05 -5.61
CA GLY A 70 -9.62 -18.06 -5.76
C GLY A 70 -10.68 -17.66 -6.80
N TYR A 71 -11.19 -16.43 -6.70
CA TYR A 71 -12.15 -15.91 -7.69
C TYR A 71 -11.56 -15.80 -9.10
N TYR A 72 -10.28 -15.44 -9.22
CA TYR A 72 -9.60 -15.36 -10.51
C TYR A 72 -9.52 -16.71 -11.24
N TYR A 73 -9.31 -17.79 -10.49
CA TYR A 73 -9.30 -19.16 -11.04
C TYR A 73 -10.70 -19.73 -11.34
N SER A 74 -11.76 -19.14 -10.79
CA SER A 74 -13.14 -19.63 -10.96
C SER A 74 -13.81 -19.24 -12.30
N PHE A 75 -13.10 -18.58 -13.23
CA PHE A 75 -13.61 -18.15 -14.55
C PHE A 75 -14.93 -17.33 -14.52
N ALA A 76 -15.28 -16.73 -13.38
CA ALA A 76 -16.50 -15.94 -13.24
C ALA A 76 -16.31 -14.55 -13.85
N ASN A 77 -16.88 -14.32 -15.04
CA ASN A 77 -16.74 -13.07 -15.79
C ASN A 77 -17.27 -11.84 -15.04
N LEU A 78 -18.30 -12.00 -14.20
CA LEU A 78 -18.81 -10.93 -13.34
C LEU A 78 -17.84 -10.62 -12.19
N GLY A 79 -17.11 -11.63 -11.73
CA GLY A 79 -16.10 -11.51 -10.68
C GLY A 79 -15.03 -10.49 -11.04
N LEU A 80 -14.54 -10.46 -12.29
CA LEU A 80 -13.47 -9.52 -12.68
C LEU A 80 -13.83 -8.03 -12.46
N LEU A 81 -15.09 -7.64 -12.69
CA LEU A 81 -15.51 -6.25 -12.48
C LEU A 81 -15.68 -5.92 -10.99
N VAL A 82 -16.21 -6.86 -10.20
CA VAL A 82 -16.31 -6.69 -8.74
C VAL A 82 -14.92 -6.55 -8.13
N MET A 83 -13.96 -7.35 -8.60
CA MET A 83 -12.55 -7.25 -8.19
C MET A 83 -11.91 -5.92 -8.56
N ALA A 84 -12.23 -5.35 -9.73
CA ALA A 84 -11.75 -4.03 -10.11
C ALA A 84 -12.33 -2.94 -9.19
N GLY A 85 -13.61 -3.06 -8.81
CA GLY A 85 -14.26 -2.18 -7.84
C GLY A 85 -13.56 -2.21 -6.48
N ILE A 86 -13.35 -3.39 -5.92
CA ILE A 86 -12.69 -3.52 -4.60
C ILE A 86 -11.22 -3.05 -4.67
N ASP A 87 -10.49 -3.35 -5.73
CA ASP A 87 -9.12 -2.85 -5.93
C ASP A 87 -9.06 -1.31 -5.94
N SER A 88 -10.05 -0.64 -6.55
CA SER A 88 -10.12 0.82 -6.56
C SER A 88 -10.44 1.41 -5.18
N MET A 89 -11.28 0.73 -4.39
CA MET A 89 -11.54 1.13 -3.00
C MET A 89 -10.28 0.96 -2.13
N LEU A 90 -9.53 -0.13 -2.32
CA LEU A 90 -8.25 -0.36 -1.63
C LEU A 90 -7.18 0.64 -2.08
N LEU A 91 -7.15 1.01 -3.36
CA LEU A 91 -6.26 2.05 -3.86
C LEU A 91 -6.47 3.37 -3.11
N ILE A 92 -7.73 3.80 -2.95
CA ILE A 92 -8.06 5.02 -2.19
C ILE A 92 -7.59 4.90 -0.73
N ALA A 93 -7.84 3.74 -0.09
CA ALA A 93 -7.40 3.51 1.29
C ALA A 93 -5.87 3.61 1.44
N PHE A 94 -5.10 3.02 0.52
CA PHE A 94 -3.63 3.10 0.54
C PHE A 94 -3.10 4.49 0.17
N ILE A 95 -3.81 5.27 -0.65
CA ILE A 95 -3.47 6.69 -0.87
C ILE A 95 -3.60 7.48 0.44
N VAL A 96 -4.68 7.29 1.19
CA VAL A 96 -4.86 7.94 2.50
C VAL A 96 -3.75 7.52 3.46
N CYS A 97 -3.38 6.24 3.52
CA CYS A 97 -2.26 5.75 4.33
C CYS A 97 -0.92 6.38 3.89
N ALA A 98 -0.66 6.47 2.59
CA ALA A 98 0.57 7.05 2.06
C ALA A 98 0.69 8.55 2.36
N VAL A 99 -0.42 9.30 2.28
CA VAL A 99 -0.43 10.75 2.58
C VAL A 99 -0.32 11.01 4.09
N THR A 100 -1.03 10.24 4.92
CA THR A 100 -0.99 10.42 6.38
C THR A 100 0.37 10.05 6.97
N LEU A 101 1.00 8.96 6.51
CA LEU A 101 2.37 8.60 6.90
C LEU A 101 3.44 9.45 6.23
N GLY A 102 3.19 9.92 5.00
CA GLY A 102 4.16 10.71 4.23
C GLY A 102 4.42 12.09 4.82
N LYS A 103 3.40 12.71 5.42
CA LYS A 103 3.52 14.02 6.08
C LYS A 103 4.65 14.05 7.13
N PRO A 104 4.70 13.15 8.14
CA PRO A 104 5.83 13.10 9.04
C PRO A 104 7.06 12.42 8.40
N MET A 105 6.92 11.37 7.59
CA MET A 105 8.11 10.62 7.15
C MET A 105 8.95 11.32 6.09
N SER A 106 8.37 12.23 5.31
CA SER A 106 9.07 12.93 4.22
C SER A 106 10.13 13.91 4.72
N TYR A 107 9.96 14.49 5.91
CA TYR A 107 10.87 15.51 6.44
C TYR A 107 11.92 14.95 7.42
N LEU A 108 11.73 13.72 7.88
CA LEU A 108 12.63 13.10 8.86
C LEU A 108 13.91 12.60 8.15
N ASN A 109 15.07 13.08 8.56
CA ASN A 109 16.35 12.59 8.06
C ASN A 109 16.92 11.55 9.04
N CYS A 110 16.90 10.27 8.64
CA CYS A 110 17.33 9.17 9.52
C CYS A 110 18.85 9.14 9.79
N TYR A 111 19.66 9.89 9.04
CA TYR A 111 21.12 9.90 9.20
C TYR A 111 21.60 10.80 10.34
N VAL A 112 20.76 11.74 10.79
CA VAL A 112 21.09 12.70 11.86
C VAL A 112 20.57 12.26 13.23
N ILE A 113 19.69 11.26 13.29
CA ILE A 113 19.15 10.72 14.56
C ILE A 113 20.27 10.01 15.33
N GLY A 114 20.53 10.49 16.55
CA GLY A 114 21.56 9.94 17.45
C GLY A 114 22.96 10.53 17.29
N LYS A 115 23.17 11.46 16.35
CA LYS A 115 24.38 12.29 16.34
C LYS A 115 24.10 13.48 17.24
N SER A 116 24.78 13.54 18.38
CA SER A 116 24.77 14.71 19.26
C SER A 116 25.01 15.96 18.42
N SER A 117 24.05 16.88 18.49
CA SER A 117 24.01 18.20 17.88
C SER A 117 25.39 18.78 17.62
N TYR A 118 25.77 19.03 16.36
CA TYR A 118 26.33 20.33 15.88
C TYR A 118 26.92 20.29 14.44
N GLU A 119 27.33 19.15 13.88
CA GLU A 119 28.38 19.21 12.83
C GLU A 119 28.04 18.85 11.38
N VAL A 120 26.82 18.42 11.00
CA VAL A 120 26.66 17.84 9.64
C VAL A 120 25.65 18.49 8.68
N ASP A 121 24.69 19.35 9.07
CA ASP A 121 23.71 19.85 8.05
C ASP A 121 22.97 21.19 8.33
N ALA A 122 23.53 22.06 9.17
CA ALA A 122 22.80 23.22 9.71
C ALA A 122 22.57 24.40 8.73
N ALA A 123 23.16 24.44 7.53
CA ALA A 123 22.98 25.60 6.64
C ALA A 123 21.81 25.46 5.65
N ASN A 124 21.64 24.28 5.02
CA ASN A 124 20.66 24.10 3.94
C ASN A 124 19.44 23.25 4.36
N ALA A 125 19.64 22.23 5.21
CA ALA A 125 18.53 21.43 5.73
C ALA A 125 17.76 22.19 6.83
N TYR A 126 18.43 23.01 7.63
CA TYR A 126 17.77 23.79 8.68
C TYR A 126 16.78 24.81 8.10
N ALA A 127 17.12 25.54 7.04
CA ALA A 127 16.19 26.51 6.44
C ALA A 127 14.95 25.83 5.81
N PHE A 128 15.11 24.69 5.12
CA PHE A 128 14.01 23.92 4.54
C PHE A 128 13.17 23.21 5.62
N VAL A 129 13.80 22.60 6.62
CA VAL A 129 13.11 21.94 7.74
C VAL A 129 12.41 22.97 8.61
N THR A 130 12.99 24.14 8.87
CA THR A 130 12.36 25.20 9.69
C THR A 130 11.19 25.83 8.94
N SER A 131 11.32 26.11 7.64
CA SER A 131 10.21 26.62 6.83
C SER A 131 9.10 25.58 6.64
N ALA A 132 9.41 24.30 6.45
CA ALA A 132 8.41 23.22 6.42
C ALA A 132 7.76 22.98 7.80
N THR A 133 8.53 23.04 8.88
CA THR A 133 8.06 22.89 10.28
C THR A 133 7.16 24.04 10.70
N GLN A 134 7.44 25.27 10.26
CA GLN A 134 6.56 26.42 10.49
C GLN A 134 5.22 26.27 9.76
N ASN A 135 5.22 25.71 8.55
CA ASN A 135 3.99 25.44 7.79
C ASN A 135 3.24 24.18 8.27
N MET A 136 3.91 23.28 8.99
CA MET A 136 3.35 22.03 9.51
C MET A 136 3.37 21.97 11.04
N LYS A 137 3.19 23.13 11.70
CA LYS A 137 3.28 23.28 13.16
C LYS A 137 2.34 22.34 13.92
N ASP A 138 1.24 21.92 13.30
CA ASP A 138 0.28 20.96 13.84
C ASP A 138 0.78 19.50 13.83
N TRP A 139 1.78 19.17 13.01
CA TRP A 139 2.23 17.80 12.75
C TRP A 139 3.62 17.46 13.29
N THR A 140 4.44 18.48 13.57
CA THR A 140 5.79 18.31 14.16
C THR A 140 5.77 17.83 15.62
N GLY A 141 4.59 17.65 16.20
CA GLY A 141 4.36 16.96 17.48
C GLY A 141 3.49 15.70 17.37
N SER A 142 3.21 15.20 16.16
CA SER A 142 2.43 13.97 15.99
C SER A 142 3.13 12.78 16.64
N SER A 143 2.36 11.87 17.23
CA SER A 143 2.91 10.67 17.90
C SER A 143 3.72 9.79 16.95
N VAL A 144 3.38 9.79 15.65
CA VAL A 144 4.17 9.14 14.58
C VAL A 144 5.55 9.77 14.43
N TRP A 145 5.64 11.10 14.36
CA TRP A 145 6.91 11.82 14.19
C TRP A 145 7.84 11.58 15.38
N ASN A 146 7.31 11.67 16.60
CA ASN A 146 8.07 11.44 17.83
C ASN A 146 8.58 9.99 17.91
N TRP A 147 7.74 9.01 17.54
CA TRP A 147 8.12 7.61 17.53
C TRP A 147 9.18 7.28 16.46
N ALA A 148 8.95 7.77 15.24
CA ALA A 148 9.86 7.56 14.12
C ALA A 148 11.21 8.26 14.34
N GLY A 149 11.21 9.41 15.01
CA GLY A 149 12.39 10.18 15.37
C GLY A 149 13.17 9.65 16.58
N ALA A 150 12.59 8.72 17.36
CA ALA A 150 13.18 8.25 18.61
C ALA A 150 14.51 7.48 18.41
N THR A 151 14.58 6.66 17.36
CA THR A 151 15.80 5.92 17.02
C THR A 151 16.01 5.86 15.52
N LYS A 152 17.27 5.73 15.10
CA LYS A 152 17.63 5.57 13.68
C LYS A 152 16.93 4.36 13.05
N THR A 153 16.82 3.26 13.80
CA THR A 153 16.12 2.03 13.38
C THR A 153 14.63 2.29 13.12
N ASN A 154 13.94 2.96 14.05
CA ASN A 154 12.51 3.28 13.90
C ASN A 154 12.27 4.19 12.69
N CYS A 155 13.15 5.15 12.44
CA CYS A 155 13.07 6.05 11.29
C CYS A 155 13.14 5.29 9.96
N PHE A 156 14.11 4.37 9.81
CA PHE A 156 14.24 3.59 8.58
C PHE A 156 13.06 2.63 8.40
N GLN A 157 12.63 1.95 9.46
CA GLN A 157 11.47 1.06 9.42
C GLN A 157 10.18 1.82 9.06
N GLY A 158 9.98 3.02 9.60
CA GLY A 158 8.86 3.91 9.26
C GLY A 158 8.90 4.37 7.80
N LYS A 159 10.07 4.75 7.29
CA LYS A 159 10.25 5.07 5.87
C LYS A 159 10.00 3.87 4.96
N THR A 160 10.36 2.66 5.39
CA THR A 160 10.06 1.43 4.65
C THR A 160 8.55 1.22 4.55
N ILE A 161 7.79 1.37 5.64
CA ILE A 161 6.32 1.26 5.62
C ILE A 161 5.72 2.30 4.66
N TRP A 162 6.16 3.56 4.74
CA TRP A 162 5.69 4.62 3.85
C TRP A 162 6.00 4.31 2.38
N GLY A 163 7.23 3.90 2.07
CA GLY A 163 7.64 3.54 0.71
C GLY A 163 6.88 2.33 0.16
N LEU A 164 6.64 1.32 0.98
CA LEU A 164 5.82 0.17 0.61
C LEU A 164 4.35 0.55 0.39
N SER A 165 3.82 1.51 1.15
CA SER A 165 2.47 2.05 0.91
C SER A 165 2.36 2.72 -0.47
N ILE A 166 3.39 3.46 -0.90
CA ILE A 166 3.43 4.05 -2.25
C ILE A 166 3.52 2.95 -3.32
N ALA A 167 4.38 1.95 -3.10
CA ALA A 167 4.48 0.81 -4.01
C ALA A 167 3.14 0.07 -4.16
N LEU A 168 2.41 -0.13 -3.05
CA LEU A 168 1.07 -0.71 -3.07
C LEU A 168 0.09 0.14 -3.88
N CYS A 169 0.11 1.47 -3.78
CA CYS A 169 -0.71 2.34 -4.64
C CYS A 169 -0.45 2.10 -6.13
N ILE A 170 0.82 1.99 -6.54
CA ILE A 170 1.19 1.71 -7.93
C ILE A 170 0.67 0.34 -8.35
N LEU A 171 0.84 -0.67 -7.52
CA LEU A 171 0.39 -2.04 -7.80
C LEU A 171 -1.14 -2.16 -7.85
N PHE A 172 -1.88 -1.45 -6.99
CA PHE A 172 -3.34 -1.44 -7.07
C PHE A 172 -3.83 -0.67 -8.29
N THR A 173 -3.12 0.39 -8.70
CA THR A 173 -3.42 1.12 -9.95
C THR A 173 -3.25 0.22 -11.17
N THR A 174 -2.15 -0.54 -11.24
CA THR A 174 -1.95 -1.49 -12.34
C THR A 174 -3.04 -2.57 -12.32
N SER A 175 -3.39 -3.11 -11.15
CA SER A 175 -4.50 -4.07 -11.02
C SER A 175 -5.85 -3.50 -11.52
N CYS A 176 -6.16 -2.25 -11.16
CA CYS A 176 -7.37 -1.55 -11.61
C CYS A 176 -7.42 -1.36 -13.13
N ALA A 177 -6.28 -1.19 -13.80
CA ALA A 177 -6.21 -1.08 -15.25
C ALA A 177 -6.30 -2.45 -15.96
N LEU A 178 -5.70 -3.49 -15.37
CA LEU A 178 -5.64 -4.83 -15.94
C LEU A 178 -6.99 -5.56 -15.89
N LEU A 179 -7.77 -5.41 -14.83
CA LEU A 179 -9.03 -6.15 -14.65
C LEU A 179 -10.14 -5.79 -15.66
N PRO A 180 -10.46 -4.50 -15.91
CA PRO A 180 -11.45 -4.13 -16.93
C PRO A 180 -10.99 -4.46 -18.35
N THR A 181 -9.68 -4.36 -18.63
CA THR A 181 -9.13 -4.70 -19.95
C THR A 181 -9.18 -6.20 -20.21
N LEU A 182 -8.92 -7.03 -19.20
CA LEU A 182 -9.13 -8.49 -19.26
C LEU A 182 -10.61 -8.83 -19.45
N TRP A 183 -11.52 -8.17 -18.73
CA TRP A 183 -12.96 -8.36 -18.91
C TRP A 183 -13.42 -8.04 -20.34
N TYR A 184 -13.00 -6.90 -20.88
CA TYR A 184 -13.33 -6.49 -22.23
C TYR A 184 -12.77 -7.45 -23.30
N LYS A 185 -11.52 -7.89 -23.15
CA LYS A 185 -10.90 -8.86 -24.07
C LYS A 185 -11.56 -10.23 -23.98
N ASN A 186 -11.94 -10.66 -22.78
CA ASN A 186 -12.63 -11.93 -22.58
C ASN A 186 -14.03 -11.94 -23.21
N LYS A 187 -14.77 -10.82 -23.12
CA LYS A 187 -16.07 -10.64 -23.81
C LYS A 187 -15.93 -10.62 -25.34
N LYS A 188 -14.82 -10.11 -25.86
CA LYS A 188 -14.52 -10.14 -27.30
C LYS A 188 -14.07 -11.52 -27.79
N ALA A 189 -13.30 -12.25 -26.99
CA ALA A 189 -12.82 -13.59 -27.30
C ALA A 189 -13.93 -14.66 -27.16
N THR A 190 -14.91 -14.40 -26.28
CA THR A 190 -16.10 -15.23 -26.08
C THR A 190 -17.32 -14.41 -26.52
N PRO A 191 -17.63 -14.31 -27.83
CA PRO A 191 -18.89 -13.73 -28.25
C PRO A 191 -20.01 -14.49 -27.53
N ALA A 192 -20.96 -13.76 -26.95
CA ALA A 192 -22.16 -14.38 -26.39
C ALA A 192 -22.72 -15.39 -27.41
N PRO A 193 -23.11 -16.61 -27.01
CA PRO A 193 -23.83 -17.47 -27.92
C PRO A 193 -25.01 -16.63 -28.40
N LYS A 194 -25.06 -16.40 -29.73
CA LYS A 194 -26.23 -15.81 -30.36
C LYS A 194 -27.41 -16.57 -29.79
N SER A 195 -28.36 -15.87 -29.17
CA SER A 195 -29.65 -16.46 -28.88
C SER A 195 -30.08 -17.17 -30.16
N VAL A 196 -30.25 -18.48 -30.05
CA VAL A 196 -30.85 -19.29 -31.11
C VAL A 196 -32.28 -18.76 -31.21
N GLU A 197 -32.47 -17.80 -32.09
CA GLU A 197 -33.76 -17.58 -32.72
C GLU A 197 -33.91 -18.74 -33.71
N GLU A 198 -34.86 -19.65 -33.43
CA GLU A 198 -35.67 -20.43 -34.38
C GLU A 198 -36.24 -21.69 -33.71
N ALA A 199 -37.50 -21.60 -33.29
CA ALA A 199 -38.60 -22.49 -33.68
C ALA A 199 -39.94 -21.93 -33.16
#